data_AF-A0A7C1ZKW4-F1
#
_entry.id   AF-A0A7C1ZKW4-F1
#
_cell.length_a   1.000
_cell.length_b   1.000
_cell.length_c   1.000
_cell.angle_alpha   90.00
_cell.angle_beta   90.00
_cell.angle_gamma   90.00
#
_symmetry.space_group_name_H-M   'P 1'
#
loop_
_entity.id
_entity.type
_entity.pdbx_description
1 polymer ?
#
loop_
_entity_poly.entity_id
_entity_poly.type
_entity_poly.pdbx_seq_one_letter_code
_entity_poly.pdbx_strand_id
1 'polypeptide(L)'
;MGKLARKIGIIGAGMSKFGRHFPLKRNPDLWVDAWLDAVKRVDNGIEPKDVDACYVGNYSSDLFNHQGHLGPQMANLVGLSPKP
;
A
#
# COMPACT_ATOMS: atom_id res chain seq x y z
N MET A 1 -16.91 -23.29 4.42
CA MET A 1 -16.48 -21.97 3.88
C MET A 1 -17.58 -21.45 2.98
N GLY A 2 -18.07 -20.23 3.23
CA GLY A 2 -19.08 -19.61 2.36
C GLY A 2 -18.50 -19.25 0.99
N LYS A 3 -19.30 -19.40 -0.07
CA LYS A 3 -18.91 -18.98 -1.43
C LYS A 3 -19.15 -17.48 -1.58
N LEU A 4 -18.15 -16.74 -2.07
CA LEU A 4 -18.28 -15.32 -2.35
C LEU A 4 -19.24 -15.09 -3.54
N ALA A 5 -19.94 -13.95 -3.54
CA ALA A 5 -20.83 -13.55 -4.64
C ALA A 5 -20.09 -13.35 -5.97
N ARG A 6 -18.79 -13.03 -5.91
CA ARG A 6 -17.89 -12.91 -7.06
C ARG A 6 -16.59 -13.66 -6.78
N LYS A 7 -15.99 -14.26 -7.81
CA LYS A 7 -14.65 -14.84 -7.71
C LYS A 7 -13.63 -13.71 -7.52
N ILE A 8 -12.60 -13.95 -6.72
CA ILE A 8 -11.51 -13.00 -6.45
C ILE A 8 -10.19 -13.70 -6.78
N GLY A 9 -9.26 -12.96 -7.37
CA GLY A 9 -7.89 -13.39 -7.61
C GLY A 9 -6.91 -12.36 -7.06
N ILE A 10 -5.72 -12.81 -6.69
CA ILE A 10 -4.59 -11.96 -6.31
C ILE A 10 -3.66 -11.91 -7.53
N ILE A 11 -3.38 -10.72 -8.05
CA ILE A 11 -2.53 -10.50 -9.23
C ILE A 11 -1.09 -10.08 -8.88
N GLY A 12 -0.86 -9.71 -7.62
CA GLY A 12 0.45 -9.29 -7.12
C GLY A 12 0.43 -9.11 -5.62
N ALA A 13 1.59 -9.27 -5.00
CA ALA A 13 1.84 -9.03 -3.59
C ALA A 13 3.28 -8.59 -3.42
N GLY A 14 3.53 -7.67 -2.49
CA GLY A 14 4.88 -7.17 -2.20
C GLY A 14 5.02 -6.72 -0.76
N MET A 15 6.26 -6.54 -0.34
CA MET A 15 6.58 -6.18 1.03
C MET A 15 7.85 -5.33 1.11
N SER A 16 7.89 -4.43 2.08
CA SER A 16 9.15 -3.82 2.50
C SER A 16 9.94 -4.78 3.38
N LYS A 17 11.25 -4.51 3.55
CA LYS A 17 12.09 -5.30 4.44
C LYS A 17 11.66 -5.09 5.89
N PHE A 18 11.56 -6.15 6.68
CA PHE A 18 11.22 -6.04 8.10
C PHE A 18 12.48 -5.73 8.93
N GLY A 19 12.33 -4.93 9.98
CA GLY A 19 13.42 -4.63 10.91
C GLY A 19 13.44 -3.19 11.40
N ARG A 20 14.57 -2.81 12.00
CA ARG A 20 14.83 -1.45 12.49
C ARG A 20 15.39 -0.59 11.37
N HIS A 21 14.58 0.33 10.86
CA HIS A 21 14.98 1.25 9.79
C HIS A 21 15.21 2.69 10.24
N PHE A 22 14.76 3.06 11.43
CA PHE A 22 15.00 4.40 11.97
C PHE A 22 16.50 4.60 12.28
N PRO A 23 17.09 5.76 11.93
CA PRO A 23 16.45 6.98 11.42
C PRO A 23 16.33 7.09 9.89
N LEU A 24 16.81 6.10 9.14
CA LEU A 24 16.94 6.18 7.67
C LEU A 24 15.61 6.12 6.93
N LYS A 25 14.65 5.31 7.41
CA LYS A 25 13.31 5.20 6.82
C LYS A 25 12.22 5.31 7.88
N ARG A 26 11.09 5.88 7.48
CA ARG A 26 9.85 6.04 8.24
C ARG A 26 8.70 5.29 7.57
N ASN A 27 7.53 5.35 8.19
CA ASN A 27 6.33 4.65 7.71
C ASN A 27 6.01 4.88 6.21
N PRO A 28 6.07 6.13 5.66
CA PRO A 28 5.82 6.36 4.22
C PRO A 28 6.84 5.70 3.29
N ASP A 29 8.11 5.64 3.70
CA ASP A 29 9.17 5.03 2.89
C ASP A 29 8.96 3.52 2.77
N LEU A 30 8.57 2.87 3.88
CA LEU A 30 8.24 1.45 3.91
C LEU A 30 6.98 1.13 3.11
N TRP A 31 6.02 2.05 3.04
CA TRP A 31 4.86 1.94 2.15
C TRP A 31 5.28 1.97 0.68
N VAL A 32 6.10 2.95 0.28
CA VAL A 32 6.58 3.07 -1.11
C VAL A 32 7.41 1.85 -1.53
N ASP A 33 8.29 1.35 -0.66
CA ASP A 33 9.05 0.12 -0.91
C ASP A 33 8.13 -1.07 -1.19
N ALA A 34 7.11 -1.28 -0.35
CA ALA A 34 6.17 -2.39 -0.49
C ALA A 34 5.30 -2.26 -1.74
N TRP A 35 4.84 -1.04 -2.06
CA TRP A 35 4.08 -0.75 -3.27
C TRP A 35 4.89 -1.05 -4.53
N LEU A 36 6.13 -0.56 -4.62
CA LEU A 36 7.00 -0.79 -5.76
C LEU A 36 7.35 -2.27 -5.93
N ASP A 37 7.56 -3.00 -4.84
CA ASP A 37 7.77 -4.45 -4.88
C ASP A 37 6.51 -5.18 -5.40
N ALA A 38 5.31 -4.79 -4.93
CA ALA A 38 4.05 -5.39 -5.36
C ALA A 38 3.76 -5.17 -6.85
N VAL A 39 3.86 -3.92 -7.33
CA VAL A 39 3.60 -3.56 -8.73
C VAL A 39 4.57 -4.28 -9.68
N LYS A 40 5.86 -4.39 -9.31
CA LYS A 40 6.86 -5.10 -10.12
C LYS A 40 6.61 -6.60 -10.25
N ARG A 41 5.84 -7.20 -9.34
CA ARG A 41 5.54 -8.63 -9.31
C ARG A 41 4.24 -9.00 -10.04
N VAL A 42 3.54 -8.04 -10.63
CA VAL A 42 2.37 -8.32 -11.46
C VAL A 42 2.84 -8.75 -12.85
N ASP A 43 2.57 -10.00 -13.23
CA ASP A 43 3.12 -10.63 -14.45
C ASP A 43 2.90 -9.82 -15.74
N ASN A 44 1.71 -9.24 -15.90
CA ASN A 44 1.34 -8.44 -17.08
C ASN A 44 1.41 -6.92 -16.83
N GLY A 45 2.06 -6.51 -15.74
CA GLY A 45 2.10 -5.13 -15.29
C GLY A 45 0.77 -4.64 -14.68
N ILE A 46 0.86 -3.48 -14.03
CA ILE A 46 -0.28 -2.72 -13.51
C ILE A 46 0.13 -1.25 -13.40
N GLU A 47 -0.78 -0.33 -13.70
CA GLU A 47 -0.59 1.10 -13.53
C GLU A 47 -1.52 1.65 -12.44
N PRO A 48 -1.19 2.79 -11.79
CA PRO A 48 -2.07 3.41 -10.80
C PRO A 48 -3.49 3.69 -11.31
N LYS A 49 -3.65 3.92 -12.62
CA LYS A 49 -4.96 4.13 -13.26
C LYS A 49 -5.86 2.88 -13.24
N ASP A 50 -5.29 1.69 -13.07
CA ASP A 50 -6.02 0.41 -13.05
C ASP A 50 -6.54 0.04 -11.65
N VAL A 51 -6.13 0.77 -10.60
CA VAL A 51 -6.50 0.50 -9.20
C VAL A 51 -7.63 1.43 -8.76
N ASP A 52 -8.81 0.88 -8.47
CA ASP A 52 -9.99 1.69 -8.15
C ASP A 52 -10.03 2.21 -6.70
N ALA A 53 -9.46 1.46 -5.75
CA ALA A 53 -9.52 1.79 -4.33
C ALA A 53 -8.27 1.33 -3.58
N CYS A 54 -7.95 2.02 -2.48
CA CYS A 54 -6.84 1.69 -1.59
C CYS A 54 -7.36 1.53 -0.16
N TYR A 55 -7.09 0.38 0.46
CA TYR A 55 -7.38 0.12 1.87
C TYR A 55 -6.08 0.08 2.65
N VAL A 56 -5.95 0.98 3.63
CA VAL A 56 -4.73 1.16 4.42
C VAL A 56 -4.99 0.78 5.88
N GLY A 57 -4.23 -0.19 6.38
CA GLY A 57 -4.22 -0.56 7.80
C GLY A 57 -2.97 -0.03 8.49
N ASN A 58 -3.13 0.65 9.62
CA ASN A 58 -2.02 1.11 10.44
C ASN A 58 -2.46 1.25 11.90
N TYR A 59 -1.56 0.92 12.82
CA TYR A 59 -1.83 1.01 14.25
C TYR A 59 -1.18 2.21 14.94
N SER A 60 0.05 2.60 14.55
CA SER A 60 0.92 3.43 15.41
C SER A 60 1.53 4.66 14.73
N SER A 61 1.06 5.01 13.54
CA SER A 61 1.60 6.17 12.80
C SER A 61 1.26 7.49 13.48
N ASP A 62 0.10 7.61 14.10
CA ASP A 62 -0.27 8.78 14.88
C ASP A 62 0.71 9.02 16.04
N LEU A 63 1.11 7.97 16.73
CA LEU A 63 2.00 8.01 17.89
C LEU A 63 3.46 8.28 17.50
N PHE A 64 3.98 7.56 16.51
CA PHE A 64 5.42 7.61 16.16
C PHE A 64 5.76 8.54 15.00
N ASN A 65 4.81 8.84 14.12
CA ASN A 65 5.02 9.70 12.95
C ASN A 65 4.20 10.99 13.03
N HIS A 66 3.40 11.19 14.09
CA HIS A 66 2.52 12.34 14.27
C HIS A 66 1.56 12.55 13.08
N GLN A 67 1.10 11.44 12.48
CA GLN A 67 0.24 11.45 11.30
C GLN A 67 -0.82 10.33 11.37
N GLY A 68 -2.08 10.75 11.51
CA GLY A 68 -3.24 9.85 11.55
C GLY A 68 -4.02 9.76 10.23
N HIS A 69 -3.87 10.72 9.31
CA HIS A 69 -4.66 10.77 8.07
C HIS A 69 -4.00 9.96 6.94
N LEU A 70 -3.83 8.66 7.18
CA LEU A 70 -2.98 7.83 6.34
C LEU A 70 -3.57 7.42 5.00
N GLY A 71 -4.87 7.16 4.91
CA GLY A 71 -5.50 6.70 3.65
C GLY A 71 -5.15 7.62 2.46
N PRO A 72 -5.51 8.91 2.54
CA PRO A 72 -5.17 9.87 1.48
C PRO A 72 -3.67 10.09 1.30
N GLN A 73 -2.89 10.09 2.39
CA GLN A 73 -1.43 10.25 2.29
C GLN A 73 -0.80 9.10 1.49
N MET A 74 -1.13 7.85 1.83
CA MET A 74 -0.56 6.67 1.19
C MET A 74 -1.01 6.57 -0.26
N ALA A 75 -2.29 6.83 -0.56
CA ALA A 75 -2.81 6.87 -1.92
C ALA A 75 -2.09 7.94 -2.78
N ASN A 76 -1.88 9.14 -2.23
CA ASN A 76 -1.20 10.22 -2.94
C ASN A 76 0.27 9.89 -3.26
N LEU A 77 0.99 9.27 -2.32
CA LEU A 77 2.40 8.91 -2.50
C LEU A 77 2.66 7.94 -3.66
N VAL A 78 1.65 7.17 -4.07
CA VAL A 78 1.76 6.17 -5.15
C VAL A 78 0.92 6.53 -6.38
N GLY A 79 0.39 7.75 -6.46
CA GLY A 79 -0.35 8.24 -7.62
C GLY A 79 -1.76 7.68 -7.77
N LEU A 80 -2.39 7.23 -6.68
CA LEU A 80 -3.79 6.74 -6.70
C LEU A 80 -4.82 7.87 -6.53
N SER A 81 -4.42 9.02 -6.01
CA SER A 81 -5.28 10.21 -5.93
C SER A 81 -5.57 10.79 -7.32
N PRO A 82 -6.76 11.37 -7.56
CA PRO A 82 -7.83 11.71 -6.61
C PRO A 82 -8.98 10.68 -6.56
N LYS A 83 -8.72 9.39 -6.83
CA LYS A 83 -9.77 8.36 -6.78
C LYS A 83 -10.42 8.32 -5.37
N PRO A 84 -11.76 8.13 -5.29
CA PRO A 84 -12.50 8.13 -4.02
C PRO A 84 -11.97 7.16 -2.97
#